data_AF-A0A925WG82-F1
#
_entry.id   AF-A0A925WG82-F1
#
_cell.length_a   1.000
_cell.length_b   1.000
_cell.length_c   1.000
_cell.angle_alpha   90.00
_cell.angle_beta   90.00
_cell.angle_gamma   90.00
#
_symmetry.space_group_name_H-M   'P 1'
#
loop_
_entity.id
_entity.type
_entity.pdbx_description
1 polymer ?
#
loop_
_entity_poly.entity_id
_entity_poly.type
_entity_poly.pdbx_seq_one_letter_code
_entity_poly.pdbx_strand_id
1 'polypeptide(L)'
;RDRNLTGGKFAGNGHRATLNALIATHSTVMDLTDGIFWAASPPHQLGKFVAFDVNDFDRELPTLTVTDDAMLASGEFEKAKQAHKALTEGNRALKNNDAQTALTNAEKVEAANPGFYQNATLRGRALLMLGRGTEAATAFETALARQPAFLSEKQELESLLKQARGEK
;
A
#
# COMPACT_ATOMS: atom_id res chain seq x y z
N ARG A 1 15.22 -2.57 -2.01
CA ARG A 1 13.82 -2.07 -1.95
C ARG A 1 13.72 -1.07 -0.84
N ASP A 2 13.16 0.11 -1.11
CA ASP A 2 12.92 1.07 -0.04
C ASP A 2 11.43 1.04 0.34
N ARG A 3 11.13 0.28 1.40
CA ARG A 3 9.78 0.12 1.95
C ARG A 3 9.57 0.93 3.22
N ASN A 4 10.57 1.73 3.59
CA ASN A 4 10.60 2.43 4.85
C ASN A 4 10.43 3.92 4.60
N LEU A 5 9.85 4.61 5.58
CA LEU A 5 9.93 6.05 5.67
C LEU A 5 11.32 6.46 6.13
N THR A 6 11.60 7.76 6.04
CA THR A 6 12.77 8.38 6.67
C THR A 6 12.92 7.90 8.11
N GLY A 7 14.13 7.45 8.47
CA GLY A 7 14.41 6.85 9.78
C GLY A 7 14.16 5.34 9.87
N GLY A 8 13.91 4.65 8.75
CA GLY A 8 13.85 3.18 8.69
C GLY A 8 12.53 2.57 9.18
N LYS A 9 11.50 3.39 9.42
CA LYS A 9 10.19 2.93 9.89
C LYS A 9 9.39 2.32 8.74
N PHE A 10 8.98 1.06 8.87
CA PHE A 10 8.10 0.42 7.90
C PHE A 10 6.73 1.11 7.87
N ALA A 11 6.24 1.43 6.67
CA ALA A 11 5.05 2.26 6.46
C ALA A 11 3.77 1.47 6.14
N GLY A 12 3.87 0.14 6.10
CA GLY A 12 2.89 -0.71 5.44
C GLY A 12 3.14 -0.83 3.94
N ASN A 13 2.77 -1.97 3.39
CA ASN A 13 2.89 -2.28 1.97
C ASN A 13 1.96 -1.38 1.13
N GLY A 14 2.50 -0.82 0.05
CA GLY A 14 1.76 0.09 -0.84
C GLY A 14 1.80 1.58 -0.45
N HIS A 15 2.55 1.95 0.58
CA HIS A 15 2.68 3.35 1.01
C HIS A 15 3.32 4.24 -0.06
N ARG A 16 2.62 5.32 -0.46
CA ARG A 16 3.03 6.17 -1.60
C ARG A 16 4.27 7.04 -1.36
N ALA A 17 4.68 7.23 -0.10
CA ALA A 17 5.94 7.89 0.25
C ALA A 17 7.18 6.95 0.26
N THR A 18 7.02 5.70 -0.18
CA THR A 18 8.12 4.72 -0.25
C THR A 18 8.38 4.34 -1.71
N LEU A 19 9.53 3.75 -2.05
CA LEU A 19 9.82 3.25 -3.40
C LEU A 19 9.87 1.72 -3.40
N ASN A 20 8.72 1.10 -3.65
CA ASN A 20 8.55 -0.34 -3.59
C ASN A 20 7.81 -0.91 -4.81
N ALA A 21 8.02 -2.20 -5.03
CA ALA A 21 7.49 -2.94 -6.17
C ALA A 21 5.95 -3.07 -6.20
N LEU A 22 5.23 -2.69 -5.14
CA LEU A 22 3.76 -2.72 -5.12
C LEU A 22 3.13 -1.45 -5.68
N ILE A 23 3.85 -0.32 -5.61
CA ILE A 23 3.36 0.96 -6.15
C ILE A 23 3.87 1.23 -7.57
N ALA A 24 4.96 0.58 -7.97
CA ALA A 24 5.53 0.67 -9.30
C ALA A 24 5.07 -0.55 -10.12
N THR A 25 4.32 -0.30 -11.19
CA THR A 25 3.54 -1.34 -11.89
C THR A 25 4.30 -2.03 -13.00
N HIS A 26 5.20 -1.31 -13.67
CA HIS A 26 6.01 -1.81 -14.77
C HIS A 26 7.46 -1.36 -14.56
N SER A 27 8.42 -2.19 -14.96
CA SER A 27 9.83 -1.80 -15.00
C SER A 27 10.51 -2.50 -16.14
N THR A 28 11.39 -1.76 -16.78
CA THR A 28 12.41 -2.28 -17.66
C THR A 28 13.75 -1.74 -17.25
N VAL A 29 14.79 -2.52 -17.50
CA VAL A 29 16.20 -2.12 -17.33
C VAL A 29 16.90 -2.49 -18.62
N MET A 30 17.80 -1.65 -19.12
CA MET A 30 18.56 -1.92 -20.33
C MET A 30 20.03 -1.65 -20.08
N ASP A 31 20.87 -2.60 -20.48
CA ASP A 31 22.29 -2.35 -20.70
C ASP A 31 22.53 -2.37 -22.22
N LEU A 32 22.68 -1.18 -22.81
CA LEU A 32 22.91 -1.04 -24.24
C LEU A 32 24.36 -1.36 -24.64
N THR A 33 25.29 -1.39 -23.69
CA THR A 33 26.68 -1.79 -23.95
C THR A 33 26.75 -3.29 -24.20
N ASP A 34 26.07 -4.06 -23.34
CA ASP A 34 26.02 -5.52 -23.42
C ASP A 34 24.86 -6.03 -24.31
N GLY A 35 23.98 -5.13 -24.76
CA GLY A 35 22.86 -5.45 -25.64
C GLY A 35 21.74 -6.23 -24.94
N ILE A 36 21.50 -5.96 -23.65
CA ILE A 36 20.54 -6.70 -22.83
C ILE A 36 19.37 -5.80 -22.41
N PHE A 37 18.16 -6.33 -22.55
CA PHE A 37 16.92 -5.73 -22.08
C PHE A 37 16.25 -6.65 -21.06
N TRP A 38 15.95 -6.13 -19.87
CA TRP A 38 15.14 -6.83 -18.88
C TRP A 38 13.76 -6.23 -18.79
N ALA A 39 12.73 -7.06 -18.84
CA ALA A 39 11.33 -6.67 -18.60
C ALA A 39 10.77 -7.41 -17.37
N ALA A 40 10.18 -6.65 -16.45
CA ALA A 40 9.49 -7.23 -15.30
C ALA A 40 8.23 -7.99 -15.76
N SER A 41 8.10 -9.24 -15.30
CA SER A 41 6.88 -10.04 -15.45
C SER A 41 5.94 -9.85 -14.26
N PRO A 42 4.62 -10.05 -14.43
CA PRO A 42 3.66 -9.93 -13.33
C PRO A 42 3.97 -10.85 -12.13
N PRO A 43 3.49 -10.52 -10.92
CA PRO A 43 2.71 -9.31 -10.59
C PRO A 43 3.61 -8.11 -10.27
N HIS A 44 3.25 -6.93 -10.80
CA HIS A 44 4.03 -5.71 -10.66
C HIS A 44 5.51 -5.92 -11.03
N GLN A 45 6.45 -5.44 -10.20
CA GLN A 45 7.89 -5.70 -10.30
C GLN A 45 8.34 -6.85 -9.36
N LEU A 46 7.42 -7.72 -8.93
CA LEU A 46 7.72 -8.85 -8.06
C LEU A 46 8.04 -10.13 -8.83
N GLY A 47 7.55 -10.25 -10.07
CA GLY A 47 7.88 -11.38 -10.92
C GLY A 47 9.32 -11.32 -11.41
N LYS A 48 9.67 -12.29 -12.26
CA LYS A 48 11.00 -12.37 -12.87
C LYS A 48 11.25 -11.14 -13.74
N PHE A 49 12.49 -10.69 -13.80
CA PHE A 49 12.93 -9.79 -14.86
C PHE A 49 13.50 -10.66 -15.99
N VAL A 50 12.66 -10.91 -16.99
CA VAL A 50 13.03 -11.73 -18.15
C VAL A 50 14.00 -10.93 -18.99
N ALA A 51 15.15 -11.53 -19.29
CA ALA A 51 16.18 -10.91 -20.13
C ALA A 51 15.93 -11.24 -21.61
N PHE A 52 16.17 -10.28 -22.49
CA PHE A 52 16.09 -10.39 -23.93
C PHE A 52 17.30 -9.73 -24.58
N ASP A 53 17.58 -10.12 -25.83
CA ASP A 53 18.56 -9.44 -26.70
C ASP A 53 17.96 -8.11 -27.21
N VAL A 54 18.67 -7.00 -27.08
CA VAL A 54 18.22 -5.69 -27.56
C VAL A 54 18.12 -5.64 -29.10
N ASN A 55 18.87 -6.50 -29.80
CA ASN A 55 18.82 -6.56 -31.25
C ASN A 55 17.74 -7.52 -31.77
N ASP A 56 17.14 -8.32 -30.89
CA ASP A 56 16.06 -9.27 -31.19
C ASP A 56 15.17 -9.45 -29.95
N PHE A 57 14.13 -8.62 -29.83
CA PHE A 57 13.24 -8.61 -28.66
C PHE A 57 12.41 -9.90 -28.49
N ASP A 58 12.37 -10.78 -29.49
CA ASP A 58 11.72 -12.08 -29.38
C ASP A 58 12.66 -13.15 -28.77
N ARG A 59 13.97 -12.85 -28.71
CA ARG A 59 14.98 -13.76 -28.18
C ARG A 59 15.22 -13.52 -26.68
N GLU A 60 14.67 -14.42 -25.86
CA GLU A 60 14.99 -14.49 -24.43
C GLU A 60 16.43 -14.95 -24.16
N LEU A 61 17.00 -14.48 -23.05
CA LEU A 61 18.32 -14.84 -22.51
C LEU A 61 18.17 -15.46 -21.11
N PRO A 62 17.73 -16.73 -20.97
CA PRO A 62 17.29 -17.30 -19.69
C PRO A 62 18.35 -17.31 -18.59
N THR A 63 19.63 -17.37 -18.94
CA THR A 63 20.75 -17.36 -17.97
C THR A 63 20.96 -15.99 -17.32
N LEU A 64 20.44 -14.92 -17.93
CA LEU A 64 20.52 -13.54 -17.44
C LEU A 64 19.21 -13.06 -16.79
N THR A 65 18.18 -13.90 -16.81
CA THR A 65 16.90 -13.61 -16.16
C THR A 65 17.08 -13.53 -14.65
N VAL A 66 16.62 -12.44 -14.05
CA VAL A 66 16.57 -12.31 -12.58
C VAL A 66 15.32 -13.01 -12.09
N THR A 67 15.47 -13.84 -11.07
CA THR A 67 14.37 -14.59 -10.47
C THR A 67 13.33 -13.67 -9.84
N ASP A 68 12.15 -14.22 -9.56
CA ASP A 68 11.11 -13.52 -8.83
C ASP A 68 11.58 -13.12 -7.42
N ASP A 69 10.90 -12.14 -6.88
CA ASP A 69 11.22 -11.61 -5.57
C ASP A 69 10.69 -12.49 -4.43
N ALA A 70 11.51 -12.64 -3.39
CA ALA A 70 11.20 -13.42 -2.19
C ALA A 70 9.87 -13.03 -1.51
N MET A 71 9.37 -11.81 -1.73
CA MET A 71 8.05 -11.37 -1.26
C MET A 71 6.92 -12.26 -1.78
N LEU A 72 7.02 -12.78 -3.01
CA LEU A 72 6.03 -13.72 -3.55
C LEU A 72 6.05 -15.03 -2.75
N ALA A 73 7.22 -15.62 -2.55
CA ALA A 73 7.38 -16.86 -1.81
C ALA A 73 6.97 -16.75 -0.33
N SER A 74 7.15 -15.57 0.28
CA SER A 74 6.83 -15.33 1.70
C SER A 74 5.32 -15.23 2.00
N GLY A 75 4.46 -15.11 0.98
CA GLY A 75 3.04 -14.83 1.13
C GLY A 75 2.72 -13.38 1.55
N GLU A 76 3.73 -12.52 1.70
CA GLU A 76 3.56 -11.11 2.04
C GLU A 76 2.77 -10.37 0.94
N PHE A 77 2.98 -10.71 -0.33
CA PHE A 77 2.21 -10.14 -1.44
C PHE A 77 0.72 -10.47 -1.35
N GLU A 78 0.38 -11.72 -1.05
CA GLU A 78 -1.04 -12.13 -0.91
C GLU A 78 -1.70 -11.44 0.28
N LYS A 79 -0.98 -11.26 1.40
CA LYS A 79 -1.48 -10.47 2.53
C LYS A 79 -1.71 -9.01 2.15
N ALA A 80 -0.77 -8.38 1.42
CA ALA A 80 -0.93 -7.01 0.94
C ALA A 80 -2.13 -6.86 -0.01
N LYS A 81 -2.34 -7.84 -0.90
CA LYS A 81 -3.49 -7.90 -1.81
C LYS A 81 -4.81 -8.07 -1.05
N GLN A 82 -4.85 -8.94 -0.05
CA GLN A 82 -6.02 -9.12 0.83
C GLN A 82 -6.32 -7.83 1.61
N ALA A 83 -5.31 -7.16 2.16
CA ALA A 83 -5.46 -5.88 2.83
C ALA A 83 -6.02 -4.81 1.88
N HIS A 84 -5.48 -4.71 0.66
CA HIS A 84 -5.99 -3.74 -0.32
C HIS A 84 -7.47 -4.00 -0.69
N LYS A 85 -7.86 -5.27 -0.84
CA LYS A 85 -9.25 -5.65 -1.08
C LYS A 85 -10.16 -5.27 0.09
N ALA A 86 -9.79 -5.64 1.32
CA ALA A 86 -10.56 -5.30 2.52
C ALA A 86 -10.64 -3.78 2.75
N LEU A 87 -9.60 -3.02 2.41
CA LEU A 87 -9.61 -1.56 2.48
C LEU A 87 -10.62 -0.97 1.48
N THR A 88 -10.66 -1.51 0.27
CA THR A 88 -11.62 -1.11 -0.77
C THR A 88 -13.06 -1.43 -0.35
N GLU A 89 -13.28 -2.61 0.21
CA GLU A 89 -14.59 -3.04 0.73
C GLU A 89 -15.04 -2.19 1.92
N GLY A 90 -14.14 -1.89 2.87
CA GLY A 90 -14.42 -1.02 4.00
C GLY A 90 -14.78 0.41 3.57
N ASN A 91 -14.03 0.99 2.62
CA ASN A 91 -14.36 2.29 2.06
C ASN A 91 -15.70 2.31 1.33
N ARG A 92 -16.06 1.20 0.66
CA ARG A 92 -17.38 1.04 0.04
C ARG A 92 -18.48 0.96 1.11
N ALA A 93 -18.24 0.26 2.21
CA ALA A 93 -19.17 0.17 3.34
C ALA A 93 -19.44 1.56 3.96
N LEU A 94 -18.40 2.39 4.15
CA LEU A 94 -18.58 3.79 4.58
C LEU A 94 -19.50 4.58 3.64
N LYS A 95 -19.30 4.47 2.32
CA LYS A 95 -20.16 5.14 1.32
C LYS A 95 -21.61 4.68 1.38
N ASN A 96 -21.85 3.45 1.80
CA ASN A 96 -23.17 2.85 1.95
C ASN A 96 -23.77 3.06 3.36
N ASN A 97 -23.12 3.86 4.22
CA ASN A 97 -23.48 4.06 5.62
C ASN A 97 -23.44 2.80 6.50
N ASP A 98 -22.75 1.75 6.07
CA ASP A 98 -22.51 0.55 6.86
C ASP A 98 -21.20 0.69 7.65
N ALA A 99 -21.28 1.45 8.74
CA ALA A 99 -20.13 1.75 9.58
C ALA A 99 -19.60 0.50 10.32
N GLN A 100 -20.45 -0.48 10.63
CA GLN A 100 -20.02 -1.69 11.32
C GLN A 100 -19.18 -2.58 10.41
N THR A 101 -19.58 -2.76 9.15
CA THR A 101 -18.77 -3.48 8.16
C THR A 101 -17.47 -2.74 7.86
N ALA A 102 -17.48 -1.41 7.82
CA ALA A 102 -16.27 -0.61 7.66
C ALA A 102 -15.28 -0.84 8.83
N LEU A 103 -15.79 -0.87 10.07
CA LEU A 103 -14.97 -1.11 11.26
C LEU A 103 -14.37 -2.53 11.26
N THR A 104 -15.16 -3.55 10.95
CA THR A 104 -14.68 -4.94 10.80
C THR A 104 -13.60 -5.04 9.72
N ASN A 105 -13.75 -4.33 8.60
CA ASN A 105 -12.71 -4.30 7.56
C ASN A 105 -11.46 -3.56 8.03
N ALA A 106 -11.59 -2.51 8.84
CA ALA A 106 -10.44 -1.80 9.41
C ALA A 106 -9.53 -2.73 10.26
N GLU A 107 -10.13 -3.68 10.97
CA GLU A 107 -9.39 -4.68 11.75
C GLU A 107 -8.69 -5.70 10.85
N LYS A 108 -9.38 -6.17 9.79
CA LYS A 108 -8.79 -7.09 8.80
C LYS A 108 -7.59 -6.47 8.09
N VAL A 109 -7.68 -5.21 7.67
CA VAL A 109 -6.57 -4.53 6.98
C VAL A 109 -5.38 -4.32 7.89
N GLU A 110 -5.59 -4.01 9.17
CA GLU A 110 -4.49 -3.84 10.12
C GLU A 110 -3.77 -5.16 10.41
N ALA A 111 -4.51 -6.28 10.48
CA ALA A 111 -3.91 -7.60 10.65
C ALA A 111 -3.09 -8.04 9.42
N ALA A 112 -3.55 -7.71 8.22
CA ALA A 112 -2.92 -8.14 6.97
C ALA A 112 -1.79 -7.19 6.49
N ASN A 113 -1.86 -5.90 6.80
CA ASN A 113 -0.88 -4.89 6.42
C ASN A 113 -0.69 -3.85 7.52
N PRO A 114 -0.04 -4.20 8.64
CA PRO A 114 0.05 -3.36 9.82
C PRO A 114 0.81 -2.07 9.56
N GLY A 115 0.44 -1.01 10.28
CA GLY A 115 1.14 0.27 10.22
C GLY A 115 0.79 1.16 9.03
N PHE A 116 0.00 0.68 8.06
CA PHE A 116 -0.47 1.52 6.95
C PHE A 116 -1.47 2.57 7.46
N TYR A 117 -1.23 3.86 7.19
CA TYR A 117 -2.07 4.94 7.75
C TYR A 117 -3.54 4.83 7.34
N GLN A 118 -3.82 4.36 6.12
CA GLN A 118 -5.20 4.22 5.60
C GLN A 118 -6.05 3.25 6.42
N ASN A 119 -5.44 2.26 7.09
CA ASN A 119 -6.15 1.35 7.99
C ASN A 119 -6.76 2.11 9.18
N ALA A 120 -5.95 2.96 9.82
CA ALA A 120 -6.37 3.79 10.94
C ALA A 120 -7.36 4.88 10.48
N THR A 121 -7.20 5.42 9.28
CA THR A 121 -8.18 6.32 8.65
C THR A 121 -9.55 5.65 8.48
N LEU A 122 -9.59 4.42 7.95
CA LEU A 122 -10.83 3.66 7.78
C LEU A 122 -11.50 3.41 9.14
N ARG A 123 -10.72 2.99 10.15
CA ARG A 123 -11.19 2.81 11.53
C ARG A 123 -11.81 4.09 12.08
N GLY A 124 -11.10 5.22 11.97
CA GLY A 124 -11.55 6.51 12.50
C GLY A 124 -12.86 6.98 11.87
N ARG A 125 -12.99 6.88 10.54
CA ARG A 125 -14.24 7.23 9.83
C ARG A 125 -15.40 6.35 10.25
N ALA A 126 -15.18 5.04 10.37
CA ALA A 126 -16.21 4.11 10.81
C ALA A 126 -16.69 4.43 12.24
N LEU A 127 -15.75 4.66 13.16
CA LEU A 127 -16.06 5.04 14.55
C LEU A 127 -16.81 6.37 14.64
N LEU A 128 -16.41 7.36 13.82
CA LEU A 128 -17.07 8.66 13.78
C LEU A 128 -18.54 8.53 13.34
N MET A 129 -18.82 7.70 12.33
CA MET A 129 -20.18 7.41 11.88
C MET A 129 -21.02 6.66 12.93
N LEU A 130 -20.38 5.87 13.80
CA LEU A 130 -21.01 5.20 14.94
C LEU A 130 -21.20 6.11 16.17
N GLY A 131 -20.83 7.40 16.07
CA GLY A 131 -20.90 8.36 17.19
C GLY A 131 -19.81 8.15 18.25
N ARG A 132 -18.80 7.31 17.99
CA ARG A 132 -17.70 6.99 18.92
C ARG A 132 -16.53 7.98 18.75
N GLY A 133 -16.80 9.27 19.01
CA GLY A 133 -15.88 10.38 18.71
C GLY A 133 -14.50 10.25 19.35
N THR A 134 -14.40 9.89 20.64
CA THR A 134 -13.12 9.73 21.34
C THR A 134 -12.24 8.64 20.71
N GLU A 135 -12.82 7.52 20.31
CA GLU A 135 -12.08 6.44 19.65
C GLU A 135 -11.72 6.80 18.21
N ALA A 136 -12.60 7.53 17.52
CA ALA A 136 -12.31 8.06 16.20
C ALA A 136 -11.10 9.01 16.21
N ALA A 137 -11.05 9.92 17.19
CA ALA A 137 -9.92 10.84 17.38
C ALA A 137 -8.61 10.09 17.58
N THR A 138 -8.60 9.06 18.44
CA THR A 138 -7.42 8.20 18.66
C THR A 138 -6.96 7.51 17.37
N ALA A 139 -7.91 7.05 16.55
CA ALA A 139 -7.60 6.43 15.26
C ALA A 139 -7.02 7.43 14.25
N PHE A 140 -7.54 8.66 14.19
CA PHE A 140 -6.99 9.70 13.32
C PHE A 140 -5.61 10.19 13.76
N GLU A 141 -5.36 10.31 15.06
CA GLU A 141 -4.01 10.57 15.61
C GLU A 141 -3.03 9.46 15.21
N THR A 142 -3.47 8.21 15.29
CA THR A 142 -2.67 7.06 14.84
C THR A 142 -2.37 7.14 13.35
N ALA A 143 -3.35 7.51 12.51
CA ALA A 143 -3.16 7.70 11.08
C ALA A 143 -2.14 8.81 10.78
N LEU A 144 -2.23 9.96 11.47
CA LEU A 144 -1.29 11.07 11.33
C LEU A 144 0.14 10.68 11.75
N ALA A 145 0.29 9.94 12.85
CA ALA A 145 1.59 9.44 13.32
C ALA A 145 2.23 8.39 12.38
N ARG A 146 1.42 7.79 11.49
CA ARG A 146 1.87 6.88 10.42
C ARG A 146 2.27 7.62 9.14
N GLN A 147 2.30 8.95 9.15
CA GLN A 147 2.78 9.83 8.08
C GLN A 147 2.06 9.62 6.74
N PRO A 148 0.82 10.14 6.61
CA PRO A 148 0.09 10.13 5.34
C PRO A 148 0.96 10.61 4.18
N ALA A 149 0.82 9.97 3.02
CA ALA A 149 1.74 10.19 1.92
C ALA A 149 1.58 11.57 1.26
N PHE A 150 0.35 12.10 1.21
CA PHE A 150 0.05 13.38 0.59
C PHE A 150 -0.39 14.44 1.61
N LEU A 151 -0.03 15.70 1.34
CA LEU A 151 -0.45 16.84 2.17
C LEU A 151 -1.98 16.95 2.26
N SER A 152 -2.70 16.69 1.18
CA SER A 152 -4.16 16.71 1.15
C SER A 152 -4.77 15.68 2.10
N GLU A 153 -4.23 14.47 2.16
CA GLU A 153 -4.69 13.42 3.09
C GLU A 153 -4.38 13.78 4.53
N LYS A 154 -3.21 14.40 4.79
CA LYS A 154 -2.88 14.92 6.12
C LYS A 154 -3.87 15.98 6.56
N GLN A 155 -4.17 16.96 5.71
CA GLN A 155 -5.15 18.02 5.99
C GLN A 155 -6.56 17.47 6.22
N GLU A 156 -6.98 16.47 5.42
CA GLU A 156 -8.25 15.79 5.61
C GLU A 156 -8.32 15.08 6.97
N LEU A 157 -7.25 14.37 7.35
CA LEU A 157 -7.16 13.70 8.65
C LEU A 157 -7.17 14.69 9.82
N GLU A 158 -6.49 15.83 9.70
CA GLU A 158 -6.53 16.91 10.71
C GLU A 158 -7.94 17.49 10.85
N SER A 159 -8.68 17.66 9.74
CA SER A 159 -10.07 18.09 9.75
C SER A 159 -10.99 17.07 10.44
N LEU A 160 -10.86 15.79 10.08
CA LEU A 160 -11.63 14.70 10.69
C LEU A 160 -11.32 14.55 12.18
N LEU A 161 -10.08 14.79 12.60
CA LEU A 161 -9.68 14.78 14.00
C LEU A 161 -10.37 15.89 14.79
N LYS A 162 -10.40 17.12 14.27
CA LYS A 162 -11.15 18.23 14.90
C LYS A 162 -12.63 17.90 15.03
N GLN A 163 -13.23 17.38 13.96
CA GLN A 163 -14.62 16.92 13.98
C GLN A 163 -14.87 15.85 15.05
N ALA A 164 -13.98 14.86 15.16
CA ALA A 164 -14.09 13.78 16.14
C ALA A 164 -13.98 14.27 17.60
N ARG A 165 -13.24 15.37 17.83
CA ARG A 165 -13.11 16.03 19.13
C ARG A 165 -14.24 17.01 19.43
N GLY A 166 -15.11 17.30 18.46
CA GLY A 166 -16.16 18.31 18.60
C GLY A 166 -15.64 19.76 18.53
N GLU A 167 -14.43 19.95 18.00
CA GLU A 167 -13.85 21.27 17.76
C GLU A 167 -14.49 21.87 16.49
N LYS A 168 -15.00 23.10 16.58
CA LYS A 168 -15.56 23.85 15.45
C LYS A 168 -14.47 24.53 14.62
#